data_AF-A0A953JJR4-F1
#
_entry.id   AF-A0A953JJR4-F1
#
_cell.length_a   1.000
_cell.length_b   1.000
_cell.length_c   1.000
_cell.angle_alpha   90.00
_cell.angle_beta   90.00
_cell.angle_gamma   90.00
#
_symmetry.space_group_name_H-M   'P 1'
#
loop_
_entity.id
_entity.type
_entity.pdbx_description
1 polymer ?
#
loop_
_entity_poly.entity_id
_entity_poly.type
_entity_poly.pdbx_seq_one_letter_code
_entity_poly.pdbx_strand_id
1 'polypeptide(L)'
;MPRSGQVKREAGGFAAITAPFFRIYDIPAHLPFLDCLAAGVLRLVEAPEKLSRVTILLPTRRSARALRAAFLRAADGASLLLPRMRALAGLSTEDADELALPTLLDLPPAVEPLRRQAVLTEFIRRLPMTYGGPATPEQAWSLAGALGTLLDEIALEERDLNLLVGSPPDELVRTWLDRLEALVPEEHAIHWQV
;
A
#
# COMPACT_ATOMS: atom_id res chain seq x y z
N MET A 1 8.57 -24.57 47.16
CA MET A 1 9.62 -25.11 46.26
C MET A 1 9.18 -26.49 45.77
N PRO A 2 9.44 -26.85 44.50
CA PRO A 2 8.43 -26.64 43.45
C PRO A 2 8.14 -27.90 42.60
N ARG A 3 7.06 -27.89 41.83
CA ARG A 3 6.98 -28.65 40.58
C ARG A 3 6.60 -27.73 39.43
N SER A 4 7.64 -27.43 38.66
CA SER A 4 7.68 -26.87 37.31
C SER A 4 6.52 -27.38 36.44
N GLY A 5 5.55 -26.53 36.14
CA GLY A 5 4.64 -26.70 35.00
C GLY A 5 5.32 -26.19 33.73
N GLN A 6 5.95 -27.09 32.97
CA GLN A 6 6.39 -26.78 31.61
C GLN A 6 5.16 -26.67 30.71
N VAL A 7 4.90 -25.44 30.23
CA VAL A 7 3.98 -25.21 29.12
C VAL A 7 4.67 -25.73 27.86
N LYS A 8 4.18 -26.88 27.39
CA LYS A 8 4.58 -27.52 26.13
C LYS A 8 4.20 -26.57 24.99
N ARG A 9 5.18 -25.89 24.39
CA ARG A 9 4.99 -25.16 23.14
C ARG A 9 4.72 -26.19 22.04
N GLU A 10 3.47 -26.30 21.63
CA GLU A 10 3.09 -27.07 20.45
C GLU A 10 3.61 -26.33 19.23
N ALA A 11 4.64 -26.91 18.61
CA ALA A 11 5.08 -26.55 17.28
C ALA A 11 4.02 -27.03 16.29
N GLY A 12 3.07 -26.15 15.96
CA GLY A 12 2.19 -26.32 14.82
C GLY A 12 3.00 -26.25 13.54
N GLY A 13 3.33 -27.41 12.99
CA GLY A 13 4.09 -27.55 11.76
C GLY A 13 3.31 -26.98 10.57
N PHE A 14 3.86 -25.96 9.93
CA PHE A 14 3.54 -25.66 8.54
C PHE A 14 4.48 -26.49 7.67
N ALA A 15 3.89 -27.38 6.86
CA ALA A 15 4.60 -28.08 5.82
C ALA A 15 5.21 -27.04 4.88
N ALA A 16 6.53 -27.01 4.82
CA ALA A 16 7.28 -26.16 3.92
C ALA A 16 6.76 -26.38 2.50
N ILE A 17 6.37 -25.31 1.81
CA ILE A 17 6.23 -25.30 0.36
C ILE A 17 7.68 -25.39 -0.17
N THR A 18 8.20 -26.61 -0.27
CA THR A 18 9.60 -26.85 -0.65
C THR A 18 9.74 -26.78 -2.16
N ALA A 19 10.00 -25.59 -2.67
CA ALA A 19 10.78 -25.43 -3.89
C ALA A 19 12.27 -25.33 -3.49
N PRO A 20 13.20 -26.03 -4.15
CA PRO A 20 14.58 -26.22 -3.68
C PRO A 20 15.45 -24.95 -3.56
N PHE A 21 14.92 -23.78 -3.88
CA PHE A 21 15.65 -22.50 -3.89
C PHE A 21 15.04 -21.38 -3.03
N PHE A 22 13.88 -21.59 -2.41
CA PHE A 22 13.23 -20.54 -1.61
C PHE A 22 13.39 -20.79 -0.11
N ARG A 23 14.15 -19.90 0.57
CA ARG A 23 14.21 -19.85 2.03
C ARG A 23 13.07 -18.97 2.53
N ILE A 24 12.12 -19.59 3.23
CA ILE A 24 10.99 -18.89 3.85
C ILE A 24 11.39 -18.51 5.27
N TYR A 25 11.18 -17.25 5.62
CA TYR A 25 11.38 -16.70 6.96
C TYR A 25 10.08 -16.05 7.44
N ASP A 26 9.84 -16.10 8.74
CA ASP A 26 8.70 -15.43 9.37
C ASP A 26 9.19 -14.36 10.37
N ILE A 27 8.33 -13.35 10.59
CA ILE A 27 8.48 -12.38 11.66
C ILE A 27 7.16 -12.39 12.44
N PRO A 28 7.18 -12.68 13.75
CA PRO A 28 5.96 -12.66 14.55
C PRO A 28 5.22 -11.33 14.46
N ALA A 29 3.90 -11.37 14.25
CA ALA A 29 3.08 -10.18 13.98
C ALA A 29 3.06 -9.11 15.10
N HIS A 30 3.43 -9.48 16.32
CA HIS A 30 3.51 -8.57 17.47
C HIS A 30 4.81 -7.76 17.52
N LEU A 31 5.79 -8.08 16.67
CA LEU A 31 7.07 -7.38 16.61
C LEU A 31 7.05 -6.27 15.55
N PRO A 32 7.86 -5.22 15.72
CA PRO A 32 7.98 -4.15 14.72
C PRO A 32 8.62 -4.71 13.44
N PHE A 33 7.77 -5.11 12.49
CA PHE A 33 8.15 -5.88 11.30
C PHE A 33 9.36 -5.29 10.55
N LEU A 34 9.36 -3.98 10.29
CA LEU A 34 10.41 -3.34 9.50
C LEU A 34 11.74 -3.25 10.24
N ASP A 35 11.73 -3.05 11.56
CA ASP A 35 12.95 -3.04 12.37
C ASP A 35 13.53 -4.45 12.47
N CYS A 36 12.67 -5.46 12.67
CA CYS A 36 13.07 -6.87 12.66
C CYS A 36 13.62 -7.29 11.29
N LEU A 37 12.98 -6.86 10.20
CA LEU A 37 13.44 -7.14 8.84
C LEU A 37 14.81 -6.51 8.58
N ALA A 38 15.00 -5.22 8.89
CA ALA A 38 16.28 -4.53 8.71
C ALA A 38 17.40 -5.24 9.49
N ALA A 39 17.17 -5.53 10.77
CA ALA A 39 18.14 -6.26 11.60
C ALA A 39 18.41 -7.69 11.07
N GLY A 40 17.38 -8.37 10.58
CA GLY A 40 17.49 -9.71 9.97
C GLY A 40 18.35 -9.68 8.71
N VAL A 41 18.10 -8.73 7.81
CA VAL A 41 18.87 -8.57 6.57
C VAL A 41 20.33 -8.24 6.89
N LEU A 42 20.60 -7.34 7.84
CA LEU A 42 21.97 -7.01 8.25
C LEU A 42 22.74 -8.23 8.77
N ARG A 43 22.06 -9.16 9.47
CA ARG A 43 22.67 -10.42 9.94
C ARG A 43 22.91 -11.45 8.83
N LEU A 44 22.11 -11.43 7.77
CA LEU A 44 22.24 -12.35 6.63
C LEU A 44 23.36 -11.96 5.68
N VAL A 45 23.78 -10.69 5.70
CA VAL A 45 24.82 -10.18 4.82
C VAL A 45 26.17 -10.28 5.53
N GLU A 46 27.14 -10.96 4.91
CA GLU A 46 28.46 -11.21 5.49
C GLU A 46 29.34 -9.96 5.62
N ALA A 47 29.13 -8.94 4.77
CA ALA A 47 29.95 -7.73 4.73
C ALA A 47 29.10 -6.48 4.38
N PRO A 48 29.33 -5.31 4.99
CA PRO A 48 28.49 -4.12 4.82
C PRO A 48 28.30 -3.68 3.36
N GLU A 49 29.32 -3.79 2.53
CA GLU A 49 29.28 -3.40 1.12
C GLU A 49 28.40 -4.32 0.27
N LYS A 50 28.23 -5.58 0.67
CA LYS A 50 27.35 -6.54 0.00
C LYS A 50 25.88 -6.17 0.18
N LEU A 51 25.53 -5.35 1.17
CA LEU A 51 24.15 -4.92 1.39
C LEU A 51 23.59 -4.15 0.19
N SER A 52 24.43 -3.35 -0.49
CA SER A 52 24.05 -2.62 -1.70
C SER A 52 23.58 -3.51 -2.87
N ARG A 53 23.96 -4.79 -2.85
CA ARG A 53 23.56 -5.79 -3.86
C ARG A 53 22.26 -6.52 -3.50
N VAL A 54 21.77 -6.35 -2.28
CA VAL A 54 20.50 -6.93 -1.86
C VAL A 54 19.35 -6.12 -2.45
N THR A 55 18.39 -6.81 -3.07
CA THR A 55 17.14 -6.21 -3.53
C THR A 55 16.00 -6.68 -2.63
N ILE A 56 15.27 -5.73 -2.06
CA ILE A 56 14.11 -5.98 -1.20
C ILE A 56 12.87 -5.48 -1.95
N LEU A 57 11.99 -6.41 -2.30
CA LEU A 57 10.68 -6.10 -2.86
C LEU A 57 9.70 -5.87 -1.72
N LEU A 58 8.95 -4.77 -1.82
CA LEU A 58 8.05 -4.30 -0.77
C LEU A 58 6.67 -4.05 -1.36
N PRO A 59 5.59 -4.19 -0.58
CA PRO A 59 4.24 -4.02 -1.12
C PRO A 59 3.99 -2.58 -1.61
N THR A 60 4.49 -1.57 -0.88
CA THR A 60 4.21 -0.16 -1.18
C THR A 60 5.44 0.74 -1.08
N ARG A 61 5.37 1.93 -1.69
CA ARG A 61 6.39 2.99 -1.56
C ARG A 61 6.51 3.48 -0.11
N ARG A 62 5.41 3.46 0.65
CA ARG A 62 5.43 3.81 2.09
C ARG A 62 6.27 2.80 2.87
N SER A 63 6.13 1.50 2.60
CA SER A 63 6.95 0.45 3.21
C SER A 63 8.43 0.62 2.85
N ALA A 64 8.76 0.99 1.60
CA ALA A 64 10.14 1.29 1.19
C ALA A 64 10.76 2.46 1.97
N ARG A 65 10.03 3.58 2.10
CA ARG A 65 10.49 4.73 2.89
C ARG A 65 10.66 4.38 4.37
N ALA A 66 9.72 3.64 4.94
CA ALA A 66 9.76 3.24 6.34
C ALA A 66 10.90 2.24 6.62
N LEU A 67 11.15 1.29 5.72
CA LEU A 67 12.26 0.35 5.82
C LEU A 67 13.62 1.06 5.73
N ARG A 68 13.74 2.08 4.85
CA ARG A 68 14.94 2.92 4.80
C ARG A 68 15.26 3.55 6.16
N ALA A 69 14.24 4.10 6.83
CA ALA A 69 14.42 4.65 8.17
C ALA A 69 14.80 3.56 9.20
N ALA A 70 14.24 2.35 9.08
CA ALA A 70 14.61 1.22 9.94
C ALA A 70 16.08 0.80 9.77
N PHE A 71 16.60 0.75 8.54
CA PHE A 71 18.02 0.49 8.31
C PHE A 71 18.92 1.57 8.92
N LEU A 72 18.53 2.84 8.82
CA LEU A 72 19.31 3.93 9.43
C LEU A 72 19.33 3.85 10.96
N ARG A 73 18.20 3.49 11.59
CA ARG A 73 18.17 3.22 13.04
C ARG A 73 19.05 2.02 13.42
N ALA A 74 18.97 0.95 12.64
CA ALA A 74 19.74 -0.27 12.89
C ALA A 74 21.25 -0.10 12.66
N ALA A 75 21.67 0.85 11.82
CA ALA A 75 23.06 1.18 11.58
C ALA A 75 23.72 1.95 12.74
N ASP A 76 22.93 2.51 13.68
CA ASP A 76 23.39 3.19 14.89
C ASP A 76 24.52 4.22 14.64
N GLY A 77 24.35 5.04 13.60
CA GLY A 77 25.31 6.08 13.20
C GLY A 77 26.47 5.61 12.31
N ALA A 78 26.58 4.32 12.02
CA ALA A 78 27.53 3.82 11.02
C ALA A 78 27.10 4.18 9.60
N SER A 79 28.07 4.49 8.74
CA SER A 79 27.82 4.67 7.31
C SER A 79 27.49 3.31 6.68
N LEU A 80 26.32 3.22 6.07
CA LEU A 80 25.78 1.98 5.51
C LEU A 80 25.33 2.21 4.07
N LEU A 81 25.80 1.38 3.14
CA LEU A 81 25.25 1.31 1.80
C LEU A 81 23.91 0.59 1.84
N LEU A 82 22.82 1.34 1.65
CA LEU A 82 21.47 0.79 1.72
C LEU A 82 21.21 -0.25 0.60
N PRO A 83 20.38 -1.25 0.87
CA PRO A 83 19.93 -2.18 -0.16
C PRO A 83 19.01 -1.47 -1.16
N ARG A 84 18.85 -2.06 -2.34
CA ARG A 84 17.87 -1.62 -3.33
C ARG A 84 16.48 -1.97 -2.82
N MET A 85 15.68 -0.98 -2.44
CA MET A 85 14.30 -1.17 -1.97
C MET A 85 13.34 -0.76 -3.07
N ARG A 86 12.55 -1.72 -3.59
CA ARG A 86 11.58 -1.47 -4.67
C ARG A 86 10.18 -1.79 -4.20
N ALA A 87 9.26 -0.86 -4.43
CA ALA A 87 7.85 -1.10 -4.21
C ALA A 87 7.27 -1.85 -5.41
N LEU A 88 6.50 -2.91 -5.18
CA LEU A 88 5.74 -3.62 -6.20
C LEU A 88 4.70 -2.68 -6.83
N ALA A 89 4.03 -1.87 -6.00
CA ALA A 89 3.16 -0.80 -6.46
C ALA A 89 3.97 0.30 -7.19
N GLY A 90 3.83 0.34 -8.52
CA GLY A 90 4.43 1.36 -9.38
C GLY A 90 5.87 1.05 -9.83
N LEU A 91 6.20 -0.23 -10.03
CA LEU A 91 7.36 -0.64 -10.83
C LEU A 91 7.21 -0.11 -12.26
N SER A 92 8.27 0.49 -12.80
CA SER A 92 8.32 0.81 -14.23
C SER A 92 8.53 -0.46 -15.06
N THR A 93 8.35 -0.34 -16.38
CA THR A 93 8.73 -1.38 -17.35
C THR A 93 10.22 -1.73 -17.24
N GLU A 94 11.07 -0.71 -17.10
CA GLU A 94 12.52 -0.88 -16.87
C GLU A 94 12.82 -1.64 -15.56
N ASP A 95 12.04 -1.35 -14.51
CA ASP A 95 12.18 -2.01 -13.22
C ASP A 95 11.77 -3.49 -13.28
N ALA A 96 10.69 -3.79 -14.01
CA ALA A 96 10.19 -5.14 -14.22
C ALA A 96 11.17 -5.97 -15.07
N ASP A 97 11.80 -5.38 -16.09
CA ASP A 97 12.85 -5.98 -16.91
C ASP A 97 14.06 -6.38 -16.05
N GLU A 98 14.57 -5.46 -15.22
CA GLU A 98 15.73 -5.71 -14.35
C GLU A 98 15.44 -6.80 -13.30
N LEU A 99 14.19 -6.90 -12.84
CA LEU A 99 13.75 -7.93 -11.90
C LEU A 99 13.37 -9.26 -12.57
N ALA A 100 13.46 -9.36 -13.90
CA ALA A 100 12.97 -10.51 -14.68
C ALA A 100 11.53 -10.90 -14.31
N LEU A 101 10.65 -9.90 -14.18
CA LEU A 101 9.23 -10.06 -13.90
C LEU A 101 8.40 -9.86 -15.19
N PRO A 102 8.42 -10.82 -16.13
CA PRO A 102 7.86 -10.64 -17.48
C PRO A 102 6.37 -10.31 -17.48
N THR A 103 5.61 -10.82 -16.50
CA THR A 103 4.17 -10.58 -16.36
C THR A 103 3.82 -9.11 -16.12
N LEU A 104 4.73 -8.31 -15.57
CA LEU A 104 4.52 -6.87 -15.39
C LEU A 104 4.74 -6.06 -16.68
N LEU A 105 5.46 -6.63 -17.67
CA LEU A 105 5.73 -6.00 -18.96
C LEU A 105 4.57 -6.15 -19.95
N ASP A 106 3.70 -7.13 -19.71
CA ASP A 106 2.52 -7.42 -20.55
C ASP A 106 1.36 -6.44 -20.29
N LEU A 107 1.51 -5.50 -19.33
CA LEU A 107 0.51 -4.48 -19.06
C LEU A 107 0.52 -3.41 -20.17
N PRO A 108 -0.68 -2.94 -20.62
CA PRO A 108 -0.74 -1.80 -21.52
C PRO A 108 -0.11 -0.57 -20.85
N PRO A 109 0.49 0.35 -21.64
CA PRO A 109 1.11 1.54 -21.09
C PRO A 109 0.10 2.35 -20.28
N ALA A 110 0.57 2.96 -19.19
CA ALA A 110 -0.25 3.81 -18.35
C ALA A 110 -0.90 4.93 -19.18
N VAL A 111 -2.18 5.22 -18.91
CA VAL A 111 -2.87 6.35 -19.51
C VAL A 111 -2.26 7.65 -18.96
N GLU A 112 -1.95 8.59 -19.86
CA GLU A 112 -1.39 9.89 -19.47
C GLU A 112 -2.37 10.63 -18.51
N PRO A 113 -1.87 11.24 -17.41
CA PRO A 113 -2.74 11.79 -16.36
C PRO A 113 -3.76 12.81 -16.84
N LEU A 114 -3.38 13.74 -17.73
CA LEU A 114 -4.28 14.76 -18.25
C LEU A 114 -5.35 14.14 -19.15
N ARG A 115 -4.98 13.16 -19.97
CA ARG A 115 -5.92 12.38 -20.78
C ARG A 115 -6.92 11.63 -19.90
N ARG A 116 -6.45 10.98 -18.84
CA ARG A 116 -7.32 10.28 -17.86
C ARG A 116 -8.31 11.26 -17.23
N GLN A 117 -7.82 12.41 -16.77
CA GLN A 117 -8.64 13.47 -16.16
C GLN A 117 -9.72 13.98 -17.13
N ALA A 118 -9.35 14.25 -18.39
CA ALA A 118 -10.28 14.74 -19.40
C ALA A 118 -11.38 13.71 -19.75
N VAL A 119 -11.01 12.43 -19.87
CA VAL A 119 -11.98 11.35 -20.14
C VAL A 119 -12.94 11.16 -18.97
N LEU A 120 -12.43 11.15 -17.73
CA LEU A 120 -13.29 11.06 -16.53
C LEU A 120 -14.21 12.28 -16.40
N THR A 121 -13.71 13.47 -16.72
CA THR A 121 -14.53 14.69 -16.76
C THR A 121 -15.69 14.55 -17.73
N GLU A 122 -15.45 14.01 -18.93
CA GLU A 122 -16.51 13.78 -19.92
C GLU A 122 -17.56 12.77 -19.44
N PHE A 123 -17.18 11.73 -18.71
CA PHE A 123 -18.14 10.82 -18.09
C PHE A 123 -18.98 11.50 -17.01
N ILE A 124 -18.33 12.28 -16.14
CA ILE A 124 -19.01 12.96 -15.04
C ILE A 124 -19.98 14.03 -15.54
N ARG A 125 -19.65 14.72 -16.64
CA ARG A 125 -20.58 15.68 -17.30
C ARG A 125 -21.90 15.05 -17.76
N ARG A 126 -21.94 13.74 -17.96
CA ARG A 126 -23.15 13.01 -18.37
C ARG A 126 -23.99 12.57 -17.17
N LEU A 127 -23.48 12.69 -15.95
CA LEU A 127 -24.20 12.33 -14.75
C LEU A 127 -25.33 13.35 -14.50
N PRO A 128 -26.59 12.93 -14.34
CA PRO A 128 -27.67 13.85 -14.06
C PRO A 128 -27.50 14.55 -12.71
N MET A 129 -27.89 15.82 -12.62
CA MET A 129 -27.87 16.59 -11.37
C MET A 129 -28.63 15.91 -10.23
N THR A 130 -29.72 15.20 -10.53
CA THR A 130 -30.52 14.44 -9.55
C THR A 130 -29.72 13.36 -8.81
N TYR A 131 -28.61 12.89 -9.40
CA TYR A 131 -27.70 11.90 -8.81
C TYR A 131 -26.35 12.52 -8.40
N GLY A 132 -26.30 13.84 -8.17
CA GLY A 132 -25.06 14.53 -7.77
C GLY A 132 -24.12 14.86 -8.94
N GLY A 133 -24.63 14.87 -10.18
CA GLY A 133 -23.90 15.37 -11.34
C GLY A 133 -23.44 16.83 -11.21
N PRO A 134 -22.47 17.27 -12.03
CA PRO A 134 -21.92 18.62 -11.97
C PRO A 134 -22.84 19.66 -12.66
N ALA A 135 -23.00 20.82 -12.04
CA ALA A 135 -23.67 21.97 -12.63
C ALA A 135 -22.76 22.76 -13.59
N THR A 136 -21.44 22.70 -13.39
CA THR A 136 -20.46 23.44 -14.20
C THR A 136 -19.30 22.55 -14.67
N PRO A 137 -18.58 22.95 -15.74
CA PRO A 137 -17.39 22.24 -16.21
C PRO A 137 -16.27 22.14 -15.16
N GLU A 138 -16.08 23.17 -14.33
CA GLU A 138 -15.09 23.20 -13.26
C GLU A 138 -15.43 22.18 -12.17
N GLN A 139 -16.71 22.09 -11.81
CA GLN A 139 -17.19 21.07 -10.88
C GLN A 139 -16.99 19.67 -11.46
N ALA A 140 -17.27 19.48 -12.76
CA ALA A 140 -17.04 18.21 -13.43
C ALA A 140 -15.56 17.80 -13.40
N TRP A 141 -14.66 18.75 -13.63
CA TRP A 141 -13.21 18.53 -13.58
C TRP A 141 -12.75 18.15 -12.16
N SER A 142 -13.24 18.86 -11.13
CA SER A 142 -12.91 18.56 -9.74
C SER A 142 -13.40 17.17 -9.33
N LEU A 143 -14.67 16.86 -9.62
CA LEU A 143 -15.26 15.54 -9.38
C LEU A 143 -14.51 14.43 -10.13
N ALA A 144 -13.99 14.69 -11.33
CA ALA A 144 -13.18 13.73 -12.08
C ALA A 144 -11.87 13.41 -11.38
N GLY A 145 -11.25 14.42 -10.74
CA GLY A 145 -10.08 14.21 -9.90
C GLY A 145 -10.40 13.32 -8.70
N ALA A 146 -11.49 13.63 -7.99
CA ALA A 146 -11.92 12.84 -6.83
C ALA A 146 -12.25 11.38 -7.21
N LEU A 147 -12.97 11.17 -8.33
CA LEU A 147 -13.26 9.85 -8.86
C LEU A 147 -11.99 9.09 -9.25
N GLY A 148 -11.04 9.77 -9.89
CA GLY A 148 -9.74 9.19 -10.23
C GLY A 148 -9.01 8.66 -9.00
N THR A 149 -8.96 9.46 -7.93
CA THR A 149 -8.38 9.04 -6.64
C THR A 149 -9.10 7.83 -6.05
N LEU A 150 -10.43 7.82 -6.04
CA LEU A 150 -11.21 6.69 -5.53
C LEU A 150 -10.91 5.40 -6.32
N LEU A 151 -10.86 5.47 -7.65
CA LEU A 151 -10.53 4.32 -8.50
C LEU A 151 -9.11 3.81 -8.24
N ASP A 152 -8.16 4.71 -8.04
CA ASP A 152 -6.78 4.36 -7.70
C ASP A 152 -6.71 3.67 -6.32
N GLU A 153 -7.49 4.11 -5.33
CA GLU A 153 -7.59 3.47 -4.01
C GLU A 153 -8.22 2.08 -4.07
N ILE A 154 -9.33 1.91 -4.80
CA ILE A 154 -9.99 0.61 -5.00
C ILE A 154 -9.02 -0.38 -5.67
N ALA A 155 -8.31 0.07 -6.71
CA ALA A 155 -7.33 -0.74 -7.40
C ALA A 155 -6.15 -1.11 -6.48
N LEU A 156 -5.68 -0.16 -5.65
CA LEU A 156 -4.59 -0.40 -4.70
C LEU A 156 -4.98 -1.41 -3.62
N GLU A 157 -6.24 -1.42 -3.19
CA GLU A 157 -6.76 -2.37 -2.20
C GLU A 157 -7.23 -3.70 -2.80
N GLU A 158 -7.04 -3.92 -4.11
CA GLU A 158 -7.48 -5.11 -4.85
C GLU A 158 -8.98 -5.41 -4.65
N ARG A 159 -9.80 -4.37 -4.54
CA ARG A 159 -11.25 -4.49 -4.33
C ARG A 159 -11.99 -4.53 -5.65
N ASP A 160 -13.06 -5.34 -5.69
CA ASP A 160 -13.93 -5.42 -6.86
C ASP A 160 -14.88 -4.20 -6.91
N LEU A 161 -14.93 -3.52 -8.05
CA LEU A 161 -15.90 -2.44 -8.31
C LEU A 161 -17.35 -2.93 -8.21
N ASN A 162 -17.61 -4.22 -8.38
CA ASN A 162 -18.94 -4.81 -8.18
C ASN A 162 -19.46 -4.64 -6.75
N LEU A 163 -18.57 -4.43 -5.77
CA LEU A 163 -18.97 -4.10 -4.40
C LEU A 163 -19.79 -2.81 -4.35
N LEU A 164 -19.51 -1.85 -5.24
CA LEU A 164 -20.24 -0.58 -5.32
C LEU A 164 -21.63 -0.74 -5.95
N VAL A 165 -21.84 -1.75 -6.79
CA VAL A 165 -23.11 -1.98 -7.51
C VAL A 165 -24.21 -2.48 -6.55
N GLY A 166 -23.82 -3.15 -5.46
CA GLY A 166 -24.75 -3.69 -4.46
C GLY A 166 -24.92 -2.84 -3.20
N SER A 167 -24.14 -1.78 -3.03
CA SER A 167 -24.23 -0.90 -1.86
C SER A 167 -25.21 0.25 -2.12
N PRO A 168 -26.24 0.45 -1.26
CA PRO A 168 -27.09 1.63 -1.38
C PRO A 168 -26.25 2.89 -1.13
N PRO A 169 -26.25 3.88 -2.05
CA PRO A 169 -25.46 5.10 -1.90
C PRO A 169 -25.69 5.83 -0.57
N ASP A 170 -26.94 5.79 -0.09
CA ASP A 170 -27.34 6.43 1.17
C ASP A 170 -26.67 5.78 2.39
N GLU A 171 -26.40 4.48 2.35
CA GLU A 171 -25.73 3.75 3.44
C GLU A 171 -24.23 4.05 3.48
N LEU A 172 -23.59 4.17 2.32
CA LEU A 172 -22.20 4.62 2.20
C LEU A 172 -22.02 6.05 2.72
N VAL A 173 -22.91 6.97 2.33
CA VAL A 173 -22.88 8.36 2.80
C VAL A 173 -23.08 8.42 4.32
N ARG A 174 -24.07 7.71 4.87
CA ARG A 174 -24.31 7.68 6.32
C ARG A 174 -23.13 7.14 7.10
N THR A 175 -22.58 6.00 6.68
CA THR A 175 -21.42 5.38 7.34
C THR A 175 -20.21 6.33 7.33
N TRP A 176 -20.04 7.09 6.25
CA TRP A 176 -18.96 8.05 6.12
C TRP A 176 -19.17 9.30 6.98
N LEU A 177 -20.39 9.84 7.01
CA LEU A 177 -20.78 10.97 7.86
C LEU A 177 -20.67 10.63 9.35
N ASP A 178 -21.20 9.48 9.79
CA ASP A 178 -21.10 9.02 11.18
C ASP A 178 -19.63 8.92 11.63
N ARG A 179 -18.76 8.45 10.73
CA ARG A 179 -17.32 8.38 10.98
C ARG A 179 -16.66 9.75 11.05
N LEU A 180 -17.08 10.70 10.22
CA LEU A 180 -16.58 12.08 10.28
C LEU A 180 -17.00 12.79 11.56
N GLU A 181 -18.26 12.64 11.98
CA GLU A 181 -18.77 13.19 13.24
C GLU A 181 -17.98 12.66 14.44
N ALA A 182 -17.58 11.38 14.40
CA ALA A 182 -16.72 10.79 15.43
C ALA A 182 -15.27 11.32 15.42
N LEU A 183 -14.79 11.86 14.30
CA LEU A 183 -13.40 12.32 14.12
C LEU A 183 -13.24 13.84 14.26
N VAL A 184 -14.30 14.61 14.06
CA VAL A 184 -14.30 16.07 14.19
C VAL A 184 -15.16 16.47 15.39
N PRO A 185 -14.56 16.81 16.55
CA PRO A 185 -15.30 17.36 17.69
C PRO A 185 -16.17 18.55 17.26
N GLU A 186 -17.38 18.67 17.80
CA GLU A 186 -18.35 19.73 17.44
C GLU A 186 -17.74 21.15 17.49
N GLU A 187 -16.79 21.37 18.40
CA GLU A 187 -16.04 22.62 18.57
C GLU A 187 -15.15 23.01 17.37
N HIS A 188 -14.81 22.07 16.48
CA HIS A 188 -14.00 22.32 15.29
C HIS A 188 -14.79 22.29 13.98
N ALA A 189 -16.06 21.84 13.99
CA ALA A 189 -16.90 21.74 12.79
C ALA A 189 -17.19 23.09 12.12
N ILE A 190 -17.18 24.19 12.89
CA ILE A 190 -17.44 25.55 12.41
C ILE A 190 -16.41 26.01 11.35
N HIS A 191 -15.20 25.44 11.36
CA HIS A 191 -14.12 25.85 10.44
C HIS A 191 -14.03 25.04 9.14
N TRP A 192 -14.85 24.00 8.97
CA TRP A 192 -14.77 23.06 7.84
C TRP A 192 -15.97 23.11 6.88
N GLN A 193 -16.95 24.00 7.13
CA GLN A 193 -18.00 24.31 6.16
C GLN A 193 -17.50 25.38 5.18
N VAL A 194 -16.80 24.95 4.13
CA VAL A 194 -16.57 25.74 2.91
C VAL A 194 -16.90 24.89 1.69
#